data_AF-A0A9Q0T967-F1
#
_entry.id   AF-A0A9Q0T967-F1
#
_cell.length_a   1.000
_cell.length_b   1.000
_cell.length_c   1.000
_cell.angle_alpha   90.00
_cell.angle_beta   90.00
_cell.angle_gamma   90.00
#
_symmetry.space_group_name_H-M   'P 1'
#
loop_
_entity.id
_entity.type
_entity.pdbx_description
1 polymer ?
#
loop_
_entity_poly.entity_id
_entity_poly.type
_entity_poly.pdbx_seq_one_letter_code
_entity_poly.pdbx_strand_id
1 'polypeptide(L)'
;MVIPFYILTLIFTASILKRYESRFEKVATANHAEVNCGKHAYFKSHAELLLMLERNLEGPHAMEQTLSDLVELEKQLDAALTHVRARKIQLMLESVKSLHDQEKMLTEENQLLEKQIVALMKDGKDSDHTPGKDSDHTPGHPPQQITLSLLK
;
A
#
# COMPACT_ATOMS: atom_id res chain seq x y z
N MET A 1 6.02 -12.44 -50.41
CA MET A 1 6.91 -13.32 -49.62
C MET A 1 6.27 -13.53 -48.26
N VAL A 2 5.92 -14.77 -47.92
CA VAL A 2 5.38 -15.11 -46.60
C VAL A 2 6.55 -15.17 -45.64
N ILE A 3 6.55 -14.31 -44.61
CA ILE A 3 7.59 -14.34 -43.60
C ILE A 3 7.43 -15.64 -42.82
N PRO A 4 8.48 -16.47 -42.69
CA PRO A 4 8.38 -17.74 -41.99
C PRO A 4 8.06 -17.55 -40.51
N PHE A 5 7.20 -18.42 -39.97
CA PHE A 5 6.76 -18.40 -38.57
C PHE A 5 7.91 -18.36 -37.56
N TYR A 6 9.04 -19.01 -37.88
CA TYR A 6 10.24 -19.03 -37.03
C TYR A 6 10.91 -17.66 -36.86
N ILE A 7 10.73 -16.72 -37.79
CA ILE A 7 11.26 -15.35 -37.66
C ILE A 7 10.45 -14.56 -36.64
N LEU A 8 9.13 -14.71 -36.64
CA LEU A 8 8.26 -14.04 -35.66
C LEU A 8 8.50 -14.58 -34.25
N THR A 9 8.65 -15.90 -34.09
CA THR A 9 8.95 -16.49 -32.77
C THR A 9 10.31 -16.05 -32.26
N LEU A 10 11.32 -15.97 -33.11
CA LEU A 10 12.66 -15.49 -32.76
C LEU A 10 12.67 -14.02 -32.32
N ILE A 11 11.96 -13.14 -33.04
CA ILE A 11 11.83 -11.72 -32.67
C ILE A 11 11.07 -11.59 -31.35
N PHE A 12 10.02 -12.39 -31.14
CA PHE A 12 9.22 -12.39 -29.92
C PHE A 12 10.02 -12.82 -28.70
N THR A 13 10.75 -13.93 -28.78
CA THR A 13 11.60 -14.42 -27.68
C THR A 13 12.76 -13.47 -27.39
N ALA A 14 13.41 -12.91 -28.41
CA ALA A 14 14.45 -11.90 -28.25
C ALA A 14 13.91 -10.62 -27.56
N SER A 15 12.70 -10.20 -27.92
CA SER A 15 12.02 -9.04 -27.31
C SER A 15 11.62 -9.29 -25.85
N ILE A 16 11.28 -10.52 -25.49
CA ILE A 16 11.02 -10.92 -24.11
C ILE A 16 12.33 -10.96 -23.31
N LEU A 17 13.38 -11.55 -23.87
CA LEU A 17 14.67 -11.68 -23.20
C LEU A 17 15.30 -10.31 -22.89
N LYS A 18 15.28 -9.39 -23.86
CA LYS A 18 15.75 -8.00 -23.68
C LYS A 18 14.99 -7.24 -22.60
N ARG A 19 13.68 -7.49 -22.46
CA ARG A 19 12.86 -6.89 -21.40
C ARG A 19 13.20 -7.46 -20.03
N TYR A 20 13.56 -8.74 -19.95
CA TYR A 20 14.02 -9.37 -18.71
C TYR A 20 15.38 -8.83 -18.26
N GLU A 21 16.33 -8.67 -19.18
CA GLU A 21 17.65 -8.08 -18.91
C GLU A 21 17.52 -6.65 -18.35
N SER A 22 16.69 -5.82 -18.98
CA SER A 22 16.43 -4.45 -18.50
C SER A 22 15.79 -4.40 -17.11
N ARG A 23 15.02 -5.43 -16.72
CA ARG A 23 14.45 -5.54 -15.37
C ARG A 23 15.47 -6.07 -14.36
N PHE A 24 16.31 -7.02 -14.75
CA PHE A 24 17.39 -7.59 -13.93
C PHE A 24 18.41 -6.50 -13.54
N GLU A 25 18.84 -5.69 -14.49
CA GLU A 25 19.83 -4.64 -14.25
C GLU A 25 19.27 -3.53 -13.33
N LYS A 26 17.99 -3.16 -13.49
CA LYS A 26 17.32 -2.20 -12.61
C LYS A 26 17.14 -2.71 -11.17
N VAL A 27 16.92 -4.01 -10.99
CA VAL A 27 16.81 -4.65 -9.67
C VAL A 27 18.18 -4.74 -9.00
N ALA A 28 19.25 -5.05 -9.75
CA ALA A 28 20.62 -5.08 -9.24
C ALA A 28 21.09 -3.70 -8.74
N THR A 29 20.72 -2.60 -9.42
CA THR A 29 21.07 -1.25 -8.99
C THR A 29 20.20 -0.70 -7.85
N ALA A 30 18.99 -1.26 -7.64
CA ALA A 30 18.08 -0.82 -6.58
C ALA A 30 18.35 -1.51 -5.23
N ASN A 31 18.90 -2.72 -5.23
CA ASN A 31 19.11 -3.52 -4.02
C ASN A 31 20.41 -3.20 -3.25
N HIS A 32 21.08 -2.08 -3.53
CA HIS A 32 22.27 -1.68 -2.78
C HIS A 32 21.94 -1.12 -1.37
N ALA A 33 20.66 -1.03 -1.02
CA ALA A 33 20.18 -0.87 0.34
C ALA A 33 19.37 -2.10 0.72
N GLU A 34 20.03 -3.02 1.43
CA GLU A 34 19.47 -4.10 2.24
C GLU A 34 18.41 -5.01 1.59
N VAL A 35 18.77 -6.28 1.40
CA VAL A 35 18.04 -7.44 1.94
C VAL A 35 18.64 -8.72 1.37
N ASN A 36 19.31 -9.46 2.26
CA ASN A 36 19.35 -10.92 2.32
C ASN A 36 19.67 -11.68 1.01
N CYS A 37 20.93 -11.54 0.56
CA CYS A 37 21.53 -12.41 -0.45
C CYS A 37 21.88 -13.79 0.17
N GLY A 38 20.87 -14.63 0.35
CA GLY A 38 21.03 -15.99 0.88
C GLY A 38 20.34 -17.10 0.08
N LYS A 39 19.57 -16.78 -0.97
CA LYS A 39 18.79 -17.78 -1.73
C LYS A 39 18.86 -17.66 -3.26
N HIS A 40 19.65 -16.73 -3.80
CA HIS A 40 19.76 -16.49 -5.24
C HIS A 40 20.98 -17.19 -5.89
N ALA A 41 21.53 -18.22 -5.24
CA ALA A 41 22.80 -18.83 -5.62
C ALA A 41 22.71 -19.84 -6.78
N TYR A 42 21.67 -19.79 -7.63
CA TYR A 42 21.62 -20.62 -8.84
C TYR A 42 20.83 -19.93 -9.97
N PHE A 43 21.15 -18.66 -10.25
CA PHE A 43 20.74 -18.09 -11.54
C PHE A 43 21.64 -18.65 -12.63
N LYS A 44 21.07 -19.51 -13.47
CA LYS A 44 21.76 -20.13 -14.60
C LYS A 44 22.29 -19.04 -15.54
N SER A 45 23.53 -19.21 -15.98
CA SER A 45 24.18 -18.28 -16.92
C SER A 45 23.48 -18.30 -18.29
N HIS A 46 23.67 -17.25 -19.09
CA HIS A 46 23.14 -17.18 -20.45
C HIS A 46 23.47 -18.44 -21.28
N ALA A 47 24.69 -18.97 -21.12
CA ALA A 47 25.12 -20.21 -21.78
C ALA A 47 24.35 -21.45 -21.30
N GLU A 48 24.07 -21.56 -20.00
CA GLU A 48 23.27 -22.66 -19.45
C GLU A 48 21.82 -22.60 -19.88
N LEU A 49 21.23 -21.41 -20.00
CA LEU A 49 19.88 -21.22 -20.52
C LEU A 49 19.79 -21.62 -22.00
N LEU A 50 20.82 -21.29 -22.79
CA LEU A 50 20.91 -21.62 -24.21
C LEU A 50 21.04 -23.13 -24.42
N LEU A 51 21.90 -23.81 -23.66
CA LEU A 51 22.03 -25.26 -23.66
C LEU A 51 20.74 -25.96 -23.19
N MET A 52 20.04 -25.40 -22.20
CA MET A 52 18.74 -25.92 -21.76
C MET A 52 17.68 -25.79 -22.86
N LEU A 53 17.66 -24.65 -23.56
CA LEU A 53 16.75 -24.40 -24.67
C LEU A 53 17.02 -25.37 -25.81
N GLU A 54 18.29 -25.58 -26.15
CA GLU A 54 18.75 -26.52 -27.19
C GLU A 54 18.35 -27.96 -26.83
N ARG A 55 18.58 -28.39 -25.58
CA ARG A 55 18.19 -29.72 -25.10
C ARG A 55 16.66 -29.91 -24.98
N ASN A 56 15.92 -28.84 -24.70
CA ASN A 56 14.45 -28.87 -24.62
C ASN A 56 13.77 -28.79 -26.00
N LEU A 57 14.44 -28.20 -27.00
CA LEU A 57 14.01 -28.21 -28.40
C LEU A 57 14.18 -29.60 -29.04
N GLU A 58 15.07 -30.43 -28.50
CA GLU A 58 15.36 -31.78 -29.00
C GLU A 58 14.27 -32.82 -28.64
N GLY A 59 13.26 -32.44 -27.84
CA GLY A 59 12.13 -33.29 -27.47
C GLY A 59 10.78 -32.53 -27.46
N PRO A 60 9.81 -32.86 -28.33
CA PRO A 60 8.53 -32.14 -28.43
C PRO A 60 7.72 -32.11 -27.11
N HIS A 61 7.87 -33.14 -26.27
CA HIS A 61 7.13 -33.27 -25.01
C HIS A 61 7.69 -32.40 -23.86
N ALA A 62 8.97 -32.04 -23.89
CA ALA A 62 9.61 -31.24 -22.83
C ALA A 62 9.23 -29.75 -22.91
N MET A 63 9.03 -29.25 -24.12
CA MET A 63 8.61 -27.86 -24.37
C MET A 63 7.16 -27.61 -23.93
N GLU A 64 6.26 -28.57 -24.15
CA GLU A 64 4.84 -28.45 -23.78
C GLU A 64 4.65 -28.45 -22.25
N GLN A 65 5.45 -29.23 -21.54
CA GLN A 65 5.48 -29.25 -20.07
C GLN A 65 6.00 -27.92 -19.50
N THR A 66 7.09 -27.39 -20.08
CA THR A 66 7.69 -26.11 -19.67
C THR A 66 6.76 -24.92 -19.93
N LEU A 67 6.03 -24.93 -21.04
CA LEU A 67 5.04 -23.89 -21.35
C LEU A 67 3.85 -23.92 -20.41
N SER A 68 3.37 -25.12 -20.05
CA SER A 68 2.27 -25.28 -19.09
C SER A 68 2.64 -24.76 -17.70
N ASP A 69 3.85 -25.08 -17.23
CA ASP A 69 4.38 -24.58 -15.96
C ASP A 69 4.53 -23.05 -15.95
N LEU A 70 4.95 -22.47 -17.08
CA LEU A 70 5.07 -21.01 -17.23
C LEU A 70 3.71 -20.31 -17.19
N VAL A 71 2.69 -20.88 -17.85
CA VAL A 71 1.32 -20.35 -17.83
C VAL A 71 0.73 -20.43 -16.41
N GLU A 72 1.00 -21.52 -15.69
CA GLU A 72 0.54 -21.65 -14.31
C GLU A 72 1.21 -20.65 -13.39
N LEU A 73 2.52 -20.42 -13.57
CA LEU A 73 3.25 -19.39 -12.83
C LEU A 73 2.69 -17.98 -13.10
N GLU A 74 2.35 -17.67 -14.36
CA GLU A 74 1.72 -16.40 -14.73
C GLU A 74 0.37 -16.21 -14.02
N LYS A 75 -0.47 -17.26 -13.98
CA LYS A 75 -1.75 -17.23 -13.26
C LYS A 75 -1.56 -17.00 -11.76
N GLN A 76 -0.59 -17.68 -11.15
CA GLN A 76 -0.29 -17.50 -9.72
C GLN A 76 0.17 -16.08 -9.43
N LEU A 77 0.99 -15.48 -10.30
CA LEU A 77 1.43 -14.11 -10.17
C LEU A 77 0.26 -13.13 -10.28
N ASP A 78 -0.64 -13.31 -11.24
CA ASP A 78 -1.81 -12.45 -11.42
C ASP A 78 -2.78 -12.55 -10.23
N ALA A 79 -3.02 -13.76 -9.72
CA ALA A 79 -3.82 -13.99 -8.54
C ALA A 79 -3.23 -13.30 -7.29
N ALA A 80 -1.92 -13.45 -7.07
CA ALA A 80 -1.21 -12.80 -5.97
C ALA A 80 -1.28 -11.26 -6.08
N LEU A 81 -1.08 -10.72 -7.29
CA LEU A 81 -1.15 -9.29 -7.54
C LEU A 81 -2.55 -8.72 -7.31
N THR A 82 -3.58 -9.46 -7.74
CA THR A 82 -4.98 -9.13 -7.50
C THR A 82 -5.29 -9.12 -6.01
N HIS A 83 -4.82 -10.12 -5.26
CA HIS A 83 -4.97 -10.18 -3.81
C HIS A 83 -4.31 -8.98 -3.11
N VAL A 84 -3.06 -8.65 -3.48
CA VAL A 84 -2.35 -7.48 -2.93
C VAL A 84 -3.09 -6.18 -3.22
N ARG A 85 -3.58 -5.97 -4.45
CA ARG A 85 -4.38 -4.80 -4.80
C ARG A 85 -5.66 -4.71 -3.97
N ALA A 86 -6.40 -5.81 -3.86
CA ALA A 86 -7.64 -5.86 -3.08
C ALA A 86 -7.37 -5.52 -1.61
N ARG A 87 -6.31 -6.10 -1.01
CA ARG A 87 -5.93 -5.82 0.36
C ARG A 87 -5.54 -4.36 0.58
N LYS A 88 -4.77 -3.77 -0.35
CA LYS A 88 -4.41 -2.35 -0.31
C LYS A 88 -5.65 -1.46 -0.34
N ILE A 89 -6.59 -1.73 -1.24
CA ILE A 89 -7.83 -0.95 -1.37
C ILE A 89 -8.66 -1.05 -0.09
N GLN A 90 -8.80 -2.25 0.47
CA GLN A 90 -9.53 -2.48 1.71
C GLN A 90 -8.96 -1.62 2.86
N LEU A 91 -7.64 -1.67 3.07
CA LEU A 91 -6.98 -0.91 4.13
C LEU A 91 -7.10 0.60 3.91
N MET A 92 -6.99 1.07 2.66
CA MET A 92 -7.18 2.48 2.35
C MET A 92 -8.61 2.94 2.65
N LEU A 93 -9.62 2.14 2.30
CA LEU A 93 -11.02 2.46 2.58
C LEU A 93 -11.29 2.50 4.09
N GLU A 94 -10.73 1.55 4.84
CA GLU A 94 -10.81 1.52 6.30
C GLU A 94 -10.16 2.76 6.94
N SER A 95 -8.99 3.17 6.44
CA SER A 95 -8.32 4.38 6.90
C SER A 95 -9.13 5.65 6.60
N VAL A 96 -9.69 5.78 5.38
CA VAL A 96 -10.54 6.92 5.01
C VAL A 96 -11.78 6.99 5.91
N LYS A 97 -12.42 5.84 6.17
CA LYS A 97 -13.58 5.78 7.06
C LYS A 97 -13.24 6.22 8.48
N SER A 98 -12.15 5.69 9.05
CA SER A 98 -11.68 6.05 10.39
C SER A 98 -11.43 7.56 10.52
N LEU A 99 -10.74 8.15 9.53
CA LEU A 99 -10.48 9.59 9.51
C LEU A 99 -11.77 10.41 9.41
N HIS A 100 -12.74 9.98 8.61
CA HIS A 100 -14.02 10.65 8.49
C HIS A 100 -14.84 10.61 9.79
N ASP A 101 -14.85 9.45 10.47
CA ASP A 101 -15.52 9.32 11.77
C ASP A 101 -14.86 10.23 12.82
N GLN A 102 -13.53 10.37 12.80
CA GLN A 102 -12.79 11.28 13.67
C GLN A 102 -13.08 12.76 13.35
N GLU A 103 -13.10 13.13 12.07
CA GLU A 103 -13.45 14.50 11.63
C GLU A 103 -14.84 14.89 12.12
N LYS A 104 -15.82 13.98 12.00
CA LYS A 104 -17.19 14.20 12.46
C LYS A 104 -17.24 14.42 13.98
N MET A 105 -16.56 13.56 14.76
CA MET A 105 -16.50 13.68 16.22
C MET A 105 -15.91 15.03 16.66
N LEU A 106 -14.79 15.44 16.06
CA LEU A 106 -14.14 16.71 16.36
C LEU A 106 -15.00 17.91 15.96
N THR A 107 -15.75 17.79 14.87
CA THR A 107 -16.68 18.84 14.43
C THR A 107 -17.82 19.00 15.41
N GLU A 108 -18.40 17.90 15.91
CA GLU A 108 -19.45 17.92 16.92
C GLU A 108 -18.94 18.51 18.26
N GLU A 109 -17.73 18.14 18.68
CA GLU A 109 -17.09 18.70 19.88
C GLU A 109 -16.84 20.21 19.75
N ASN A 110 -16.29 20.65 18.62
CA ASN A 110 -16.07 22.08 18.36
C ASN A 110 -17.38 22.87 18.39
N GLN A 111 -18.44 22.36 17.76
CA GLN A 111 -19.77 23.01 17.81
C GLN A 111 -20.31 23.10 19.24
N LEU A 112 -20.06 22.10 20.08
CA LEU A 112 -20.47 22.12 21.48
C LEU A 112 -19.67 23.16 22.29
N LEU A 113 -18.36 23.25 22.04
CA LEU A 113 -17.49 24.24 22.67
C LEU A 113 -17.87 25.66 22.25
N GLU A 114 -18.12 25.90 20.96
CA GLU A 114 -18.59 27.20 20.46
C GLU A 114 -19.89 27.63 21.14
N LYS A 115 -20.86 26.71 21.27
CA LYS A 115 -22.11 27.00 21.99
C LYS A 115 -21.88 27.35 23.45
N GLN A 116 -20.97 26.64 24.13
CA GLN A 116 -20.61 26.93 25.52
C GLN A 116 -19.94 28.30 25.66
N ILE A 117 -19.01 28.65 24.75
CA ILE A 117 -18.35 29.96 24.73
C ILE A 117 -19.40 31.07 24.54
N VAL A 118 -20.33 30.91 23.59
CA VAL A 118 -21.40 31.89 23.36
C VAL A 118 -22.30 32.04 24.59
N ALA A 119 -22.64 30.94 25.27
CA ALA A 119 -23.45 30.99 26.50
C ALA A 119 -22.72 31.75 27.62
N LEU A 120 -21.44 31.46 27.86
CA LEU A 120 -20.63 32.15 28.86
C LEU A 120 -20.45 33.66 28.55
N MET A 121 -20.31 34.01 27.26
CA MET A 121 -20.24 35.42 26.84
C MET A 121 -21.57 36.16 27.03
N LYS A 122 -22.70 35.45 26.95
CA LYS A 122 -24.04 36.04 27.17
C LYS A 122 -24.30 36.26 28.66
N ASP A 123 -23.95 35.29 29.50
CA ASP A 123 -24.09 35.41 30.96
C ASP A 123 -23.20 36.52 31.55
N GLY A 124 -22.05 36.81 30.92
CA GLY A 124 -21.19 37.94 31.29
C GLY A 124 -21.72 39.33 30.88
N LYS A 125 -22.79 39.42 30.09
CA LYS A 125 -23.33 40.70 29.56
C LYS A 125 -24.58 41.21 30.29
N ASP A 126 -25.19 40.37 31.14
CA ASP A 126 -26.35 40.74 31.97
C ASP A 126 -25.95 41.25 33.37
N SER A 127 -24.66 41.48 33.62
CA SER A 127 -24.13 42.03 34.87
C SER A 127 -23.63 43.48 34.72
N ASP A 128 -24.50 44.38 34.28
CA ASP A 128 -24.35 45.82 34.54
C ASP A 128 -25.60 46.35 35.25
N HIS A 129 -25.63 46.20 36.59
CA HIS A 129 -25.91 47.29 37.53
C HIS A 129 -25.76 46.85 39.00
N THR A 130 -24.84 47.53 39.70
CA THR A 130 -24.69 47.77 41.15
C THR A 130 -24.12 46.70 42.12
N PRO A 131 -23.32 47.13 43.13
CA PRO A 131 -22.31 46.32 43.80
C PRO A 131 -22.76 45.78 45.18
N GLY A 132 -22.31 44.57 45.53
CA GLY A 132 -22.38 44.12 46.92
C GLY A 132 -22.10 42.64 47.17
N LYS A 133 -20.94 42.41 47.79
CA LYS A 133 -20.63 41.36 48.80
C LYS A 133 -20.43 39.90 48.37
N ASP A 134 -19.19 39.49 48.62
CA ASP A 134 -18.75 38.35 49.41
C ASP A 134 -19.07 36.94 48.87
N SER A 135 -18.00 36.34 48.32
CA SER A 135 -17.52 34.97 48.52
C SER A 135 -18.56 33.87 48.71
N ASP A 136 -18.63 32.96 47.74
CA ASP A 136 -18.06 31.61 47.85
C ASP A 136 -18.71 30.71 46.78
N HIS A 137 -18.01 30.40 45.68
CA HIS A 137 -18.23 29.13 45.01
C HIS A 137 -17.01 28.74 44.15
N THR A 138 -16.45 27.60 44.53
CA THR A 138 -15.40 26.82 43.86
C THR A 138 -15.67 26.63 42.37
N PRO A 139 -14.71 26.87 41.45
CA PRO A 139 -14.85 26.44 40.06
C PRO A 139 -14.56 24.93 39.98
N GLY A 140 -15.61 24.15 39.73
CA GLY A 140 -15.51 22.74 39.38
C GLY A 140 -14.67 22.56 38.13
N HIS A 141 -13.58 21.81 38.27
CA HIS A 141 -12.67 21.43 37.19
C HIS A 141 -13.36 20.40 36.26
N PRO A 142 -13.47 20.63 34.94
CA PRO A 142 -13.99 19.63 34.01
C PRO A 142 -12.95 18.51 33.75
N PRO A 143 -13.39 17.29 33.39
CA PRO A 143 -12.52 16.12 33.33
C PRO A 143 -11.67 16.12 32.06
N GLN A 144 -10.39 16.48 32.17
CA GLN A 144 -9.40 16.38 31.08
C GLN A 144 -8.92 14.93 30.84
N GLN A 145 -9.60 13.92 31.35
CA GLN A 145 -9.00 12.58 31.50
C GLN A 145 -9.08 11.67 30.26
N ILE A 146 -9.79 12.05 29.19
CA ILE A 146 -9.97 11.14 28.03
C ILE A 146 -8.99 11.47 26.89
N THR A 147 -8.47 12.69 26.79
CA THR A 147 -7.61 13.08 25.66
C THR A 147 -6.25 12.36 25.65
N LEU A 148 -5.78 11.84 26.79
CA LEU A 148 -4.46 11.19 26.90
C LEU A 148 -4.47 9.66 26.73
N SER A 149 -5.64 9.01 26.64
CA SER A 149 -5.71 7.55 26.49
C SER A 149 -5.59 7.06 25.04
N LEU A 150 -5.54 7.98 24.07
CA LEU A 150 -5.52 7.66 22.63
C LEU A 150 -4.11 7.62 22.00
N LEU A 151 -3.05 7.79 22.81
CA LEU A 151 -1.66 7.75 22.34
C LEU A 151 -0.91 6.47 22.78
N LYS A 152 -1.53 5.30 22.62
CA LYS A 152 -0.88 4.01 22.87
C LYS A 152 -1.02 3.06 21.69
#